data_AF-A0A964MS30-F1
#
_entry.id   AF-A0A964MS30-F1
#
_cell.length_a   1.000
_cell.length_b   1.000
_cell.length_c   1.000
_cell.angle_alpha   90.00
_cell.angle_beta   90.00
_cell.angle_gamma   90.00
#
_symmetry.space_group_name_H-M   'P 1'
#
loop_
_entity.id
_entity.type
_entity.pdbx_description
1 polymer ?
#
loop_
_entity_poly.entity_id
_entity_poly.type
_entity_poly.pdbx_seq_one_letter_code
_entity_poly.pdbx_strand_id
1 'polypeptide(L)'
;MSTVVVPRFGELLSPFISRVPAVAMPRFLALLERGAANRYRMWAAELLEHHAVLMACADSEDEIAHRIEQAFALDESLRDELLAPLPEATQTYYDAFAPYDIWDQLRIQANAERQGANAWRGIAANHGDPNVVAVLHSCSALEELSADALDALIATHAPTH
;
A
#
# COMPACT_ATOMS: atom_id res chain seq x y z
N MET A 1 6.39 -27.38 -3.49
CA MET A 1 5.30 -26.52 -3.00
C MET A 1 5.94 -25.49 -2.09
N SER A 2 6.03 -24.24 -2.54
CA SER A 2 6.56 -23.17 -1.69
C SER A 2 5.39 -22.63 -0.88
N THR A 3 5.50 -22.65 0.45
CA THR A 3 4.52 -21.96 1.29
C THR A 3 4.77 -20.46 1.14
N VAL A 4 3.82 -19.72 0.59
CA VAL A 4 3.90 -18.25 0.52
C VAL A 4 3.98 -17.71 1.94
N VAL A 5 5.09 -17.06 2.28
CA VAL A 5 5.25 -16.39 3.57
C VAL A 5 4.89 -14.94 3.39
N VAL A 6 3.73 -14.56 3.91
CA VAL A 6 3.27 -13.18 3.89
C VAL A 6 4.03 -12.36 4.94
N PRO A 7 4.77 -11.31 4.54
CA PRO A 7 5.45 -10.44 5.48
C PRO A 7 4.47 -9.66 6.36
N ARG A 8 4.91 -9.34 7.58
CA ARG A 8 4.28 -8.31 8.39
C ARG A 8 4.78 -6.95 7.91
N PHE A 9 4.14 -6.36 6.91
CA PHE A 9 4.60 -5.13 6.24
C PHE A 9 4.73 -3.95 7.20
N GLY A 10 3.85 -3.84 8.20
CA GLY A 10 3.98 -2.82 9.24
C GLY A 10 5.30 -2.94 10.02
N GLU A 11 5.75 -4.15 10.32
CA GLU A 11 7.04 -4.38 10.99
C GLU A 11 8.22 -4.24 10.03
N LEU A 12 8.06 -4.75 8.81
CA LEU A 12 9.07 -4.68 7.75
C LEU A 12 9.44 -3.22 7.42
N LEU A 13 8.43 -2.34 7.38
CA LEU A 13 8.60 -0.93 7.02
C LEU A 13 8.79 -0.02 8.23
N SER A 14 8.55 -0.52 9.46
CA SER A 14 8.71 0.26 10.69
C SER A 14 10.06 0.97 10.82
N PRO A 15 11.22 0.37 10.47
CA PRO A 15 12.51 1.06 10.56
C PRO A 15 12.59 2.34 9.72
N PHE A 16 11.84 2.43 8.61
CA PHE A 16 11.79 3.60 7.74
C PHE A 16 10.73 4.58 8.21
N ILE A 17 9.54 4.09 8.57
CA ILE A 17 8.45 4.92 9.09
C ILE A 17 8.89 5.66 10.35
N SER A 18 9.64 5.01 11.25
CA SER A 18 10.14 5.62 12.49
C SER A 18 11.24 6.68 12.28
N ARG A 19 11.79 6.82 11.07
CA ARG A 19 12.73 7.92 10.72
C ARG A 19 12.00 9.22 10.35
N VAL A 20 10.70 9.16 10.08
CA VAL A 20 9.90 10.32 9.67
C VAL A 20 9.25 10.96 10.90
N PRO A 21 9.23 12.31 11.00
CA PRO A 21 8.47 13.00 12.05
C PRO A 21 7.01 12.54 12.09
N ALA A 22 6.46 12.34 13.30
CA ALA A 22 5.11 11.80 13.48
C ALA A 22 4.02 12.61 12.73
N VAL A 23 4.19 13.93 12.63
CA VAL A 23 3.27 14.82 11.91
C VAL A 23 3.31 14.63 10.39
N ALA A 24 4.44 14.15 9.85
CA ALA A 24 4.64 13.88 8.43
C ALA A 24 4.45 12.39 8.07
N MET A 25 4.24 11.52 9.05
CA MET A 25 4.09 10.08 8.84
C MET A 25 2.92 9.72 7.90
N PRO A 26 1.72 10.32 7.97
CA PRO A 26 0.67 10.06 6.99
C PRO A 26 1.12 10.39 5.55
N ARG A 27 1.85 11.50 5.37
CA ARG A 27 2.43 11.88 4.08
C ARG A 27 3.47 10.89 3.58
N PHE A 28 4.19 10.22 4.48
CA PHE A 28 5.14 9.18 4.10
C PHE A 28 4.42 7.93 3.62
N LEU A 29 3.36 7.52 4.33
CA LEU A 29 2.53 6.40 3.91
C LEU A 29 1.91 6.65 2.52
N ALA A 30 1.45 7.87 2.23
CA ALA A 30 0.98 8.24 0.89
C ALA A 30 2.05 8.02 -0.22
N LEU A 31 3.33 8.23 0.08
CA LEU A 31 4.41 7.95 -0.87
C LEU A 31 4.65 6.44 -1.06
N LEU A 32 4.41 5.64 -0.02
CA LEU A 32 4.43 4.18 -0.13
C LEU A 32 3.27 3.67 -0.99
N GLU A 33 2.08 4.26 -0.89
CA GLU A 33 0.95 3.91 -1.78
C GLU A 33 1.28 4.20 -3.24
N ARG A 34 1.98 5.30 -3.55
CA ARG A 34 2.50 5.53 -4.91
C ARG A 34 3.49 4.45 -5.36
N GLY A 35 4.25 3.88 -4.42
CA GLY A 35 5.10 2.71 -4.65
C GLY A 35 4.28 1.45 -4.97
N ALA A 36 3.22 1.18 -4.21
CA ALA A 36 2.28 0.10 -4.47
C ALA A 36 1.57 0.27 -5.83
N ALA A 37 1.11 1.48 -6.15
CA ALA A 37 0.53 1.84 -7.45
C ALA A 37 1.47 1.51 -8.61
N ASN A 38 2.75 1.87 -8.49
CA ASN A 38 3.76 1.53 -9.49
C ASN A 38 3.96 0.00 -9.60
N ARG A 39 3.88 -0.73 -8.50
CA ARG A 39 3.99 -2.19 -8.53
C ARG A 39 2.82 -2.83 -9.28
N TYR A 40 1.59 -2.36 -9.06
CA TYR A 40 0.42 -2.79 -9.83
C TYR A 40 0.60 -2.55 -11.33
N ARG A 41 1.13 -1.39 -11.74
CA ARG A 41 1.43 -1.09 -13.15
C ARG A 41 2.44 -2.07 -13.76
N MET A 42 3.45 -2.47 -13.00
CA MET A 42 4.41 -3.48 -13.45
C MET A 42 3.73 -4.83 -13.71
N TRP A 43 2.91 -5.30 -12.77
CA TRP A 43 2.15 -6.53 -12.97
C TRP A 43 1.16 -6.43 -14.13
N ALA A 44 0.50 -5.28 -14.31
CA ALA A 44 -0.42 -5.06 -15.44
C ALA A 44 0.27 -5.17 -16.80
N ALA A 45 1.55 -4.78 -16.89
CA ALA A 45 2.35 -4.91 -18.10
C ALA A 45 2.74 -6.37 -18.40
N GLU A 46 2.83 -7.23 -17.37
CA GLU A 46 3.17 -8.65 -17.51
C GLU A 46 1.92 -9.53 -17.70
N LEU A 47 0.82 -9.22 -17.00
CA LEU A 47 -0.46 -9.93 -17.04
C LEU A 47 -1.49 -9.16 -17.89
N LEU A 48 -1.26 -9.11 -19.20
CA LEU A 48 -2.08 -8.32 -20.13
C LEU A 48 -3.58 -8.68 -20.08
N GLU A 49 -3.94 -9.94 -19.84
CA GLU A 49 -5.33 -10.39 -19.70
C GLU A 49 -6.02 -9.79 -18.46
N HIS A 50 -5.23 -9.42 -17.44
CA HIS A 50 -5.71 -8.86 -16.17
C HIS A 50 -5.33 -7.38 -16.01
N HIS A 51 -4.85 -6.75 -17.07
CA HIS A 51 -4.40 -5.36 -17.07
C HIS A 51 -5.47 -4.43 -16.49
N ALA A 52 -6.74 -4.60 -16.86
CA ALA A 52 -7.81 -3.72 -16.40
C ALA A 52 -8.00 -3.75 -14.86
N VAL A 53 -7.99 -4.93 -14.24
CA VAL A 53 -8.17 -5.03 -12.78
C VAL A 53 -6.93 -4.53 -12.03
N LEU A 54 -5.74 -4.83 -12.54
CA LEU A 54 -4.49 -4.37 -11.93
C LEU A 54 -4.32 -2.85 -12.04
N MET A 55 -4.70 -2.25 -13.17
CA MET A 55 -4.72 -0.79 -13.31
C MET A 55 -5.77 -0.13 -12.42
N ALA A 56 -6.93 -0.74 -12.21
CA ALA A 56 -7.93 -0.23 -11.27
C ALA A 56 -7.43 -0.23 -9.82
N CYS A 57 -6.63 -1.23 -9.43
CA CYS A 57 -5.94 -1.23 -8.14
C CYS A 57 -4.88 -0.11 -8.10
N ALA A 58 -4.07 0.04 -9.15
CA ALA A 58 -3.08 1.12 -9.23
C ALA A 58 -3.70 2.52 -9.08
N ASP A 59 -4.85 2.75 -9.73
CA ASP A 59 -5.59 4.02 -9.63
C ASP A 59 -6.17 4.22 -8.23
N SER A 60 -6.54 3.13 -7.53
CA SER A 60 -7.02 3.18 -6.15
C SER A 60 -5.89 3.58 -5.19
N GLU A 61 -4.68 3.05 -5.37
CA GLU A 61 -3.51 3.44 -4.59
C GLU A 61 -3.13 4.92 -4.79
N ASP A 62 -3.16 5.41 -6.03
CA ASP A 62 -2.91 6.83 -6.29
C ASP A 62 -4.01 7.74 -5.71
N GLU A 63 -5.26 7.27 -5.68
CA GLU A 63 -6.37 7.99 -5.03
C GLU A 63 -6.22 8.01 -3.51
N ILE A 64 -5.78 6.92 -2.88
CA ILE A 64 -5.45 6.91 -1.44
C ILE A 64 -4.34 7.93 -1.17
N ALA A 65 -3.25 7.88 -1.94
CA ALA A 65 -2.17 8.85 -1.81
C ALA A 65 -2.72 10.27 -1.93
N HIS A 66 -3.52 10.57 -2.95
CA HIS A 66 -4.10 11.88 -3.18
C HIS A 66 -4.95 12.37 -1.99
N ARG A 67 -5.81 11.51 -1.43
CA ARG A 67 -6.66 11.84 -0.29
C ARG A 67 -5.86 12.17 0.96
N ILE A 68 -4.83 11.38 1.25
CA ILE A 68 -3.94 11.62 2.38
C ILE A 68 -3.14 12.90 2.17
N GLU A 69 -2.68 13.15 0.95
CA GLU A 69 -1.97 14.37 0.60
C GLU A 69 -2.82 15.63 0.80
N GLN A 70 -4.14 15.55 0.58
CA GLN A 70 -5.10 16.63 0.83
C GLN A 70 -5.46 16.78 2.31
N ALA A 71 -5.63 15.67 3.03
CA ALA A 71 -6.03 15.68 4.44
C ALA A 71 -4.91 16.11 5.39
N PHE A 72 -3.65 15.85 5.02
CA PHE A 72 -2.48 16.18 5.82
C PHE A 72 -1.59 17.17 5.07
N ALA A 73 -1.55 18.42 5.55
CA ALA A 73 -0.64 19.41 5.01
C ALA A 73 0.82 19.03 5.33
N LEU A 74 1.71 19.20 4.35
CA LEU A 74 3.15 19.06 4.55
C LEU A 74 3.74 20.41 4.93
N ASP A 75 4.40 20.49 6.08
CA ASP A 75 5.38 21.54 6.34
C ASP A 75 6.60 21.29 5.44
N GLU A 76 6.86 22.21 4.52
CA GLU A 76 7.91 22.03 3.52
C GLU A 76 9.32 21.99 4.10
N SER A 77 9.52 22.44 5.35
CA SER A 77 10.78 22.25 6.06
C SER A 77 11.06 20.77 6.37
N LEU A 78 10.03 19.92 6.40
CA LEU A 78 10.15 18.47 6.65
C LEU A 78 10.29 17.64 5.38
N ARG A 79 10.29 18.26 4.19
CA ARG A 79 10.29 17.54 2.91
C ARG A 79 11.49 16.61 2.76
N ASP A 80 12.69 17.08 3.11
CA ASP A 80 13.90 16.26 2.97
C ASP A 80 13.89 15.08 3.94
N GLU A 81 13.41 15.28 5.18
CA GLU A 81 13.25 14.21 6.18
C GLU A 81 12.19 13.18 5.77
N LEU A 82 11.10 13.66 5.16
CA LEU A 82 10.03 12.82 4.60
C LEU A 82 10.55 11.92 3.46
N LEU A 83 11.36 12.48 2.56
CA LEU A 83 11.83 11.78 1.35
C LEU A 83 13.07 10.92 1.60
N ALA A 84 13.91 11.26 2.59
CA ALA A 84 15.16 10.55 2.85
C ALA A 84 15.02 9.03 3.01
N PRO A 85 14.04 8.47 3.76
CA PRO A 85 13.90 7.03 3.89
C PRO A 85 13.18 6.35 2.72
N LEU A 86 12.57 7.11 1.80
CA LEU A 86 11.68 6.56 0.76
C LEU A 86 12.38 5.57 -0.18
N PRO A 87 13.59 5.82 -0.73
CA PRO A 87 14.22 4.87 -1.64
C PRO A 87 14.48 3.50 -1.01
N GLU A 88 14.96 3.48 0.24
CA GLU A 88 15.23 2.24 0.98
C GLU A 88 13.93 1.52 1.36
N ALA A 89 12.89 2.27 1.75
CA ALA A 89 11.58 1.71 2.07
C ALA A 89 10.93 1.05 0.84
N THR A 90 10.93 1.74 -0.30
CA THR A 90 10.40 1.20 -1.57
C THR A 90 11.17 -0.04 -2.01
N GLN A 91 12.50 -0.04 -1.90
CA GLN A 91 13.29 -1.22 -2.23
C GLN A 91 12.98 -2.38 -1.30
N THR A 92 12.91 -2.14 0.02
CA THR A 92 12.57 -3.18 1.00
C THR A 92 11.18 -3.76 0.76
N TYR A 93 10.23 -2.91 0.38
CA TYR A 93 8.90 -3.32 -0.04
C TYR A 93 8.98 -4.25 -1.26
N TYR A 94 9.71 -3.86 -2.32
CA TYR A 94 9.84 -4.66 -3.56
C TYR A 94 10.58 -5.98 -3.34
N ASP A 95 11.61 -5.99 -2.50
CA ASP A 95 12.39 -7.17 -2.16
C ASP A 95 11.55 -8.25 -1.48
N ALA A 96 10.48 -7.86 -0.78
CA ALA A 96 9.55 -8.80 -0.17
C ALA A 96 8.79 -9.65 -1.20
N PHE A 97 8.64 -9.15 -2.43
CA PHE A 97 7.97 -9.83 -3.54
C PHE A 97 8.94 -10.59 -4.45
N ALA A 98 10.20 -10.14 -4.53
CA ALA A 98 11.18 -10.62 -5.51
C ALA A 98 11.39 -12.16 -5.58
N PRO A 99 11.31 -12.92 -4.47
CA PRO A 99 11.48 -14.38 -4.51
C PRO A 99 10.29 -15.15 -5.10
N TYR A 100 9.14 -14.52 -5.28
CA TYR A 100 7.87 -15.16 -5.59
C TYR A 100 7.50 -15.01 -7.08
N ASP A 101 6.70 -15.92 -7.61
CA ASP A 101 6.06 -15.69 -8.91
C ASP A 101 4.97 -14.64 -8.81
N ILE A 102 4.48 -14.11 -9.95
CA ILE A 102 3.52 -13.00 -9.94
C ILE A 102 2.25 -13.36 -9.16
N TRP A 103 1.76 -14.59 -9.22
CA TRP A 103 0.53 -14.98 -8.52
C TRP A 103 0.70 -15.02 -7.01
N ASP A 104 1.83 -15.54 -6.54
CA ASP A 104 2.21 -15.47 -5.13
C ASP A 104 2.45 -14.02 -4.67
N GLN A 105 3.02 -13.17 -5.52
CA GLN A 105 3.16 -11.76 -5.24
C GLN A 105 1.81 -11.05 -5.09
N LEU A 106 0.82 -11.37 -5.94
CA LEU A 106 -0.53 -10.83 -5.80
C LEU A 106 -1.22 -11.31 -4.52
N ARG A 107 -0.97 -12.55 -4.07
CA ARG A 107 -1.43 -13.02 -2.74
C ARG A 107 -0.82 -12.23 -1.60
N ILE A 108 0.48 -11.95 -1.69
CA ILE A 108 1.18 -11.11 -0.72
C ILE A 108 0.61 -9.69 -0.72
N GLN A 109 0.36 -9.13 -1.91
CA GLN A 109 -0.23 -7.80 -2.07
C GLN A 109 -1.62 -7.75 -1.44
N ALA A 110 -2.51 -8.69 -1.75
CA ALA A 110 -3.86 -8.73 -1.16
C ALA A 110 -3.86 -8.77 0.38
N ASN A 111 -2.79 -9.29 1.00
CA ASN A 111 -2.61 -9.19 2.44
C ASN A 111 -1.98 -7.87 2.87
N ALA A 112 -1.03 -7.32 2.11
CA ALA A 112 -0.45 -5.99 2.33
C ALA A 112 -1.54 -4.91 2.36
N GLU A 113 -2.47 -4.93 1.40
CA GLU A 113 -3.66 -4.05 1.35
C GLU A 113 -4.48 -4.12 2.65
N ARG A 114 -4.73 -5.33 3.15
CA ARG A 114 -5.46 -5.50 4.43
C ARG A 114 -4.67 -4.98 5.63
N GLN A 115 -3.34 -5.04 5.58
CA GLN A 115 -2.48 -4.41 6.59
C GLN A 115 -2.54 -2.88 6.47
N GLY A 116 -2.52 -2.31 5.26
CA GLY A 116 -2.70 -0.88 4.98
C GLY A 116 -4.04 -0.36 5.49
N ALA A 117 -5.14 -1.04 5.16
CA ALA A 117 -6.47 -0.76 5.68
C ALA A 117 -6.51 -0.69 7.22
N ASN A 118 -5.84 -1.62 7.90
CA ASN A 118 -5.77 -1.63 9.36
C ASN A 118 -4.88 -0.50 9.91
N ALA A 119 -3.81 -0.12 9.21
CA ALA A 119 -2.99 1.03 9.57
C ALA A 119 -3.80 2.33 9.51
N TRP A 120 -4.57 2.55 8.43
CA TRP A 120 -5.45 3.70 8.28
C TRP A 120 -6.50 3.78 9.38
N ARG A 121 -7.14 2.65 9.73
CA ARG A 121 -8.05 2.58 10.88
C ARG A 121 -7.36 2.90 12.21
N GLY A 122 -6.13 2.44 12.39
CA GLY A 122 -5.32 2.73 13.57
C GLY A 122 -5.05 4.23 13.72
N ILE A 123 -4.73 4.91 12.62
CA ILE A 123 -4.55 6.37 12.62
C ILE A 123 -5.89 7.06 12.91
N ALA A 124 -6.98 6.62 12.27
CA ALA A 124 -8.31 7.19 12.45
C ALA A 124 -8.79 7.11 13.90
N ALA A 125 -8.59 5.96 14.56
CA ALA A 125 -8.99 5.74 15.96
C ALA A 125 -8.28 6.69 16.95
N ASN A 126 -7.15 7.26 16.57
CA ASN A 126 -6.35 8.16 17.40
C ASN A 126 -6.39 9.63 16.91
N HIS A 127 -7.19 9.94 15.89
CA HIS A 127 -7.25 11.28 15.30
C HIS A 127 -8.45 12.08 15.83
N GLY A 128 -8.23 13.36 16.15
CA GLY A 128 -9.26 14.24 16.74
C GLY A 128 -10.17 14.96 15.73
N ASP A 129 -9.74 15.11 14.48
CA ASP A 129 -10.52 15.77 13.43
C ASP A 129 -11.46 14.77 12.70
N PRO A 130 -12.79 14.94 12.79
CA PRO A 130 -13.75 14.03 12.15
C PRO A 130 -13.67 14.01 10.62
N ASN A 131 -13.25 15.10 9.97
CA ASN A 131 -13.10 15.13 8.51
C ASN A 131 -11.91 14.25 8.08
N VAL A 132 -10.80 14.34 8.80
CA VAL A 132 -9.61 13.50 8.56
C VAL A 132 -9.93 12.03 8.88
N VAL A 133 -10.68 11.76 9.96
CA VAL A 133 -11.15 10.40 10.29
C VAL A 133 -11.97 9.79 9.15
N ALA A 134 -12.90 10.55 8.56
CA ALA A 134 -13.68 10.10 7.42
C ALA A 134 -12.80 9.78 6.19
N VAL A 135 -11.78 10.61 5.93
CA VAL A 135 -10.80 10.36 4.85
C VAL A 135 -10.05 9.06 5.09
N LEU A 136 -9.50 8.84 6.28
CA LEU A 136 -8.76 7.63 6.63
C LEU A 136 -9.61 6.36 6.52
N HIS A 137 -10.88 6.41 6.93
CA HIS A 137 -11.82 5.32 6.71
C HIS A 137 -12.10 5.07 5.23
N SER A 138 -12.20 6.13 4.42
CA SER A 138 -12.36 5.99 2.97
C SER A 138 -11.13 5.36 2.30
N CYS A 139 -9.92 5.62 2.81
CA CYS A 139 -8.70 4.97 2.33
C CYS A 139 -8.69 3.49 2.71
N SER A 140 -9.07 3.17 3.96
CA SER A 140 -9.20 1.78 4.42
C SER A 140 -10.14 0.96 3.54
N ALA A 141 -11.24 1.57 3.08
CA ALA A 141 -12.21 0.90 2.22
C ALA A 141 -11.67 0.67 0.80
N LEU A 142 -10.83 1.56 0.26
CA LEU A 142 -10.20 1.37 -1.05
C LEU A 142 -9.22 0.19 -1.04
N GLU A 143 -8.38 0.11 -0.02
CA GLU A 143 -7.43 -1.01 0.17
C GLU A 143 -8.17 -2.36 0.24
N GLU A 144 -9.28 -2.42 0.99
CA GLU A 144 -10.07 -3.66 1.07
C GLU A 144 -10.69 -4.04 -0.27
N LEU A 145 -11.12 -3.05 -1.08
CA LEU A 145 -11.60 -3.31 -2.43
C LEU A 145 -10.48 -3.83 -3.35
N SER A 146 -9.27 -3.26 -3.27
CA SER A 146 -8.08 -3.77 -3.99
C SER A 146 -7.77 -5.21 -3.56
N ALA A 147 -7.78 -5.49 -2.25
CA ALA A 147 -7.53 -6.82 -1.70
C ALA A 147 -8.55 -7.86 -2.20
N ASP A 148 -9.84 -7.53 -2.16
CA ASP A 148 -10.91 -8.41 -2.61
C ASP A 148 -10.88 -8.62 -4.13
N ALA A 149 -10.51 -7.60 -4.90
CA ALA A 149 -10.32 -7.72 -6.34
C ALA A 149 -9.16 -8.67 -6.69
N LEU A 150 -8.05 -8.59 -5.95
CA LEU A 150 -6.93 -9.51 -6.09
C LEU A 150 -7.31 -10.94 -5.73
N ASP A 151 -8.01 -11.15 -4.61
CA ASP A 151 -8.46 -12.49 -4.22
C ASP A 151 -9.41 -13.11 -5.24
N ALA A 152 -10.34 -12.33 -5.79
CA ALA A 152 -11.22 -12.78 -6.87
C ALA A 152 -10.44 -13.15 -8.14
N LEU A 153 -9.43 -12.35 -8.48
CA LEU A 153 -8.54 -12.61 -9.62
C LEU A 153 -7.75 -13.91 -9.43
N ILE A 154 -7.16 -14.10 -8.24
CA ILE A 154 -6.38 -15.29 -7.86
C ILE A 154 -7.28 -16.52 -7.83
N ALA A 155 -8.48 -16.44 -7.26
CA ALA A 155 -9.43 -17.56 -7.24
C ALA A 155 -9.81 -18.03 -8.65
N THR A 156 -9.82 -17.13 -9.63
CA THR A 156 -10.15 -17.45 -11.02
C THR A 156 -8.97 -18.10 -11.77
N HIS A 157 -7.73 -17.68 -11.50
CA HIS A 157 -6.55 -18.06 -12.31
C HIS A 157 -5.56 -19.01 -11.61
N ALA A 158 -5.50 -18.96 -10.28
CA ALA A 158 -4.63 -19.78 -9.45
C ALA A 158 -5.34 -20.16 -8.13
N PRO A 159 -6.47 -20.90 -8.17
CA PRO A 159 -7.28 -21.22 -6.99
C PRO A 159 -6.58 -22.10 -5.94
N THR A 160 -5.50 -22.79 -6.32
CA THR A 160 -4.77 -23.69 -5.42
C THR A 160 -3.62 -22.98 -4.72
N HIS A 161 -3.73 -22.87 -3.40
CA HIS A 161 -2.98 -23.74 -2.50
C HIS A 161 -3.92 -24.42 -1.49
#